data_AF-A0A1H6HG28-F1
#
_entry.id   AF-A0A1H6HG28-F1
#
_cell.length_a   1.000
_cell.length_b   1.000
_cell.length_c   1.000
_cell.angle_alpha   90.00
_cell.angle_beta   90.00
_cell.angle_gamma   90.00
#
_symmetry.space_group_name_H-M   'P 1'
#
loop_
_entity.id
_entity.type
_entity.pdbx_description
1 polymer ?
#
loop_
_entity_poly.entity_id
_entity_poly.type
_entity_poly.pdbx_seq_one_letter_code
_entity_poly.pdbx_strand_id
1 'polypeptide(L)'
;MFLTTSVHFLFLVFLGMLSLVLLLIIIVLIYSFYQYRESVHISKWSGMINKRISEVIVYGEEEVPADQSFSAVSDNPLFRNLFLQKLAESEKKFSGAAQNKLTNLFREYNLQKDASKKLNQKKEHLIAGGIQELTAMNAEEALPKIASFLTHPSAQVYQEAQYALVNFKGFEGLHFLSSISSRISEWQQLRLLISITSIPENSGDLIRNWMESSNDSVVIFTLKLLRKFQILSLYPTVIDLLGHPSVDVRVQAVQTLLSLENASTIVHLMEVYSHQPVEVQKEILKVMKKSKDQCCTDFLKDQLLNNPDSSIKVYAAEALCSLDKQEYMEEISGKETTSEELTQIIKYALQERIC
;
A
#
# COMPACT_ATOMS: atom_id res chain seq x y z
N MET A 1 -47.90 -20.04 -56.74
CA MET A 1 -46.49 -19.80 -57.12
C MET A 1 -45.81 -18.74 -56.24
N PHE A 2 -46.46 -17.63 -55.88
CA PHE A 2 -45.90 -16.62 -54.97
C PHE A 2 -45.75 -17.04 -53.49
N LEU A 3 -46.64 -17.91 -52.98
CA LEU A 3 -46.58 -18.38 -51.58
C LEU A 3 -45.39 -19.33 -51.34
N THR A 4 -45.12 -20.22 -52.30
CA THR A 4 -44.02 -21.20 -52.25
C THR A 4 -42.65 -20.53 -52.30
N THR A 5 -42.48 -19.46 -53.09
CA THR A 5 -41.24 -18.67 -53.14
C THR A 5 -40.98 -17.92 -51.83
N SER A 6 -42.04 -17.46 -51.13
CA SER A 6 -41.91 -16.81 -49.82
C SER A 6 -41.48 -17.80 -48.72
N VAL A 7 -42.06 -19.01 -48.71
CA VAL A 7 -41.67 -20.07 -47.76
C VAL A 7 -40.24 -20.55 -47.99
N HIS A 8 -39.81 -20.72 -49.25
CA HIS A 8 -38.43 -21.07 -49.57
C HIS A 8 -37.42 -20.00 -49.14
N PHE A 9 -37.76 -18.72 -49.30
CA PHE A 9 -36.91 -17.62 -48.85
C PHE A 9 -36.75 -17.61 -47.32
N LEU A 10 -37.86 -17.76 -46.58
CA LEU A 10 -37.83 -17.81 -45.11
C LEU A 10 -37.03 -19.01 -44.60
N PHE A 11 -37.11 -20.16 -45.27
CA PHE A 11 -36.29 -21.34 -44.96
C PHE A 11 -34.80 -21.11 -45.18
N LEU A 12 -34.40 -20.45 -46.27
CA LEU A 12 -32.99 -20.11 -46.52
C LEU A 12 -32.44 -19.12 -45.49
N VAL A 13 -33.22 -18.12 -45.10
CA VAL A 13 -32.84 -17.17 -44.05
C VAL A 13 -32.67 -17.90 -42.71
N PHE A 14 -33.58 -18.81 -42.36
CA PHE A 14 -33.47 -19.62 -41.15
C PHE A 14 -32.21 -20.50 -41.15
N LEU A 15 -31.89 -21.14 -42.28
CA LEU A 15 -30.69 -21.97 -42.42
C LEU A 15 -29.41 -21.14 -42.28
N GLY A 16 -29.40 -19.93 -42.85
CA GLY A 16 -28.29 -18.99 -42.72
C GLY A 16 -28.07 -18.53 -41.27
N MET A 17 -29.16 -18.20 -40.56
CA MET A 17 -29.10 -17.85 -39.13
C MET A 17 -28.63 -19.03 -38.27
N LEU A 18 -29.09 -20.25 -38.55
CA LEU A 18 -28.66 -21.46 -37.84
C LEU A 18 -27.16 -21.73 -38.05
N SER A 19 -26.67 -21.57 -39.28
CA SER A 19 -25.25 -21.72 -39.61
C SER A 19 -24.38 -20.68 -38.90
N LEU A 20 -24.83 -19.42 -38.84
CA LEU A 20 -24.15 -18.35 -38.10
C LEU A 20 -24.06 -18.65 -36.61
N VAL A 21 -25.17 -19.08 -35.99
CA VAL A 21 -25.20 -19.45 -34.57
C VAL A 21 -24.25 -20.62 -34.29
N LEU A 22 -24.25 -21.64 -35.15
CA LEU A 22 -23.38 -22.81 -35.01
C LEU A 22 -21.89 -22.42 -35.15
N LEU A 23 -21.56 -21.50 -36.07
CA LEU A 23 -20.21 -20.96 -36.22
C LEU A 23 -19.76 -20.17 -34.97
N LEU A 24 -20.63 -19.33 -34.39
CA LEU A 24 -20.33 -18.62 -33.14
C LEU A 24 -20.10 -19.59 -31.97
N ILE A 25 -20.92 -20.64 -31.86
CA ILE A 25 -20.73 -21.69 -30.84
C ILE A 25 -19.37 -22.37 -31.01
N ILE A 26 -18.97 -22.72 -32.25
CA ILE A 26 -17.66 -23.32 -32.52
C ILE A 26 -16.52 -22.37 -32.11
N ILE A 27 -16.61 -21.08 -32.45
CA ILE A 27 -15.59 -20.08 -32.06
C ILE A 27 -15.47 -20.00 -30.53
N VAL A 28 -16.60 -19.93 -29.82
CA VAL A 28 -16.61 -19.88 -28.35
C VAL A 28 -16.04 -21.16 -27.74
N LEU A 29 -16.37 -22.34 -28.30
CA LEU A 29 -15.83 -23.62 -27.83
C LEU A 29 -14.32 -23.75 -28.10
N ILE A 30 -13.83 -23.28 -29.25
CA ILE A 30 -12.39 -23.24 -29.53
C ILE A 30 -11.71 -22.31 -28.54
N TYR A 31 -12.21 -21.09 -28.37
CA TYR A 31 -11.65 -20.12 -27.43
C TYR A 31 -11.64 -20.64 -25.99
N SER A 32 -12.75 -21.21 -25.52
CA SER A 32 -12.85 -21.78 -24.18
C SER A 32 -11.95 -22.99 -23.99
N PHE A 33 -11.76 -23.83 -25.02
CA PHE A 33 -10.83 -24.95 -24.97
C PHE A 33 -9.36 -24.51 -24.94
N TYR A 34 -8.99 -23.49 -25.72
CA TYR A 34 -7.67 -22.86 -25.64
C TYR A 34 -7.41 -22.30 -24.24
N GLN A 35 -8.37 -21.52 -23.70
CA GLN A 35 -8.28 -20.93 -22.37
C GLN A 35 -8.25 -21.98 -21.26
N TYR A 36 -9.02 -23.06 -21.39
CA TYR A 36 -9.05 -24.18 -20.45
C TYR A 36 -7.71 -24.93 -20.42
N ARG A 37 -7.16 -25.25 -21.60
CA ARG A 37 -5.87 -25.94 -21.71
C ARG A 37 -4.74 -25.11 -21.12
N GLU A 38 -4.73 -23.81 -21.40
CA GLU A 38 -3.78 -22.87 -20.80
C GLU A 38 -3.91 -22.83 -19.27
N SER A 39 -5.14 -22.77 -18.75
CA SER A 39 -5.41 -22.76 -17.30
C SER A 39 -4.96 -24.04 -16.58
N VAL A 40 -5.17 -25.21 -17.19
CA VAL A 40 -4.74 -26.51 -16.63
C VAL A 40 -3.22 -26.60 -16.60
N HIS A 41 -2.52 -26.17 -17.66
CA HIS A 41 -1.06 -26.13 -17.67
C HIS A 41 -0.51 -25.11 -16.66
N ILE A 42 -1.10 -23.92 -16.56
CA ILE A 42 -0.71 -22.91 -15.57
C ILE A 42 -0.83 -23.45 -14.15
N SER A 43 -1.91 -24.15 -13.81
CA SER A 43 -2.08 -24.74 -12.48
C SER A 43 -0.99 -25.77 -12.16
N LYS A 44 -0.73 -26.70 -13.10
CA LYS A 44 0.32 -27.72 -12.95
C LYS A 44 1.71 -27.09 -12.83
N TRP A 45 2.04 -26.13 -13.70
CA TRP A 45 3.32 -25.42 -13.68
C TRP A 45 3.47 -24.56 -12.42
N SER A 46 2.41 -23.91 -11.97
CA SER A 46 2.39 -23.16 -10.71
C SER A 46 2.71 -24.07 -9.52
N GLY A 47 2.10 -25.27 -9.45
CA GLY A 47 2.42 -26.25 -8.42
C GLY A 47 3.88 -26.70 -8.46
N MET A 48 4.41 -26.95 -9.65
CA MET A 48 5.82 -27.33 -9.87
C MET A 48 6.79 -26.22 -9.47
N ILE A 49 6.52 -24.97 -9.85
CA ILE A 49 7.32 -23.79 -9.50
C ILE A 49 7.29 -23.56 -7.98
N ASN A 50 6.11 -23.58 -7.36
CA ASN A 50 5.98 -23.37 -5.92
C ASN A 50 6.69 -24.45 -5.10
N LYS A 51 6.61 -25.71 -5.57
CA LYS A 51 7.38 -26.81 -4.98
C LYS A 51 8.88 -26.52 -5.06
N ARG A 52 9.41 -26.17 -6.24
CA ARG A 52 10.83 -25.87 -6.42
C ARG A 52 11.30 -24.68 -5.57
N ILE A 53 10.52 -23.60 -5.52
CA ILE A 53 10.77 -22.44 -4.66
C ILE A 53 10.86 -22.88 -3.19
N SER A 54 9.93 -23.73 -2.74
CA SER A 54 9.88 -24.20 -1.36
C SER A 54 11.07 -25.10 -1.03
N GLU A 55 11.43 -26.02 -1.92
CA GLU A 55 12.59 -26.91 -1.76
C GLU A 55 13.90 -26.12 -1.65
N VAL A 56 14.10 -25.15 -2.54
CA VAL A 56 15.29 -24.29 -2.52
C VAL A 56 15.37 -23.50 -1.21
N ILE A 57 14.26 -22.92 -0.76
CA ILE A 57 14.23 -22.18 0.51
C ILE A 57 14.57 -23.09 1.71
N VAL A 58 13.96 -24.28 1.79
CA VAL A 58 14.08 -25.19 2.95
C VAL A 58 15.43 -25.93 2.98
N TYR A 59 15.82 -26.55 1.87
CA TYR A 59 16.97 -27.47 1.82
C TYR A 59 18.23 -26.82 1.23
N GLY A 60 18.10 -25.69 0.52
CA GLY A 60 19.24 -25.10 -0.21
C GLY A 60 19.52 -25.83 -1.54
N GLU A 61 20.30 -25.20 -2.42
CA GLU A 61 20.49 -25.68 -3.80
C GLU A 61 21.28 -26.99 -3.89
N GLU A 62 22.21 -27.22 -2.96
CA GLU A 62 23.15 -28.36 -3.00
C GLU A 62 22.48 -29.70 -2.63
N GLU A 63 21.34 -29.67 -1.93
CA GLU A 63 20.64 -30.86 -1.45
C GLU A 63 19.43 -31.25 -2.32
N VAL A 64 19.06 -30.42 -3.32
CA VAL A 64 17.86 -30.65 -4.13
C VAL A 64 18.21 -31.44 -5.40
N PRO A 65 17.78 -32.71 -5.54
CA PRO A 65 18.06 -33.51 -6.72
C PRO A 65 17.43 -32.90 -7.99
N ALA A 66 18.07 -33.14 -9.13
CA ALA A 66 17.60 -32.64 -10.42
C ALA A 66 16.18 -33.14 -10.75
N ASP A 67 15.19 -32.24 -10.72
CA ASP A 67 13.83 -32.54 -11.15
C ASP A 67 13.76 -32.61 -12.69
N GLN A 68 13.73 -33.84 -13.21
CA GLN A 68 13.59 -34.12 -14.64
C GLN A 68 12.29 -33.53 -15.23
N SER A 69 11.22 -33.44 -14.43
CA SER A 69 9.95 -32.88 -14.89
C SER A 69 10.00 -31.35 -14.99
N PHE A 70 10.78 -30.70 -14.11
CA PHE A 70 11.02 -29.26 -14.13
C PHE A 70 11.90 -28.85 -15.31
N SER A 71 13.04 -29.54 -15.48
CA SER A 71 13.98 -29.29 -16.58
C SER A 71 13.37 -29.52 -17.97
N ALA A 72 12.44 -30.47 -18.10
CA ALA A 72 11.74 -30.72 -19.36
C ALA A 72 10.88 -29.53 -19.84
N VAL A 73 10.46 -28.63 -18.94
CA VAL A 73 9.61 -27.47 -19.26
C VAL A 73 10.29 -26.13 -19.02
N SER A 74 11.51 -26.10 -18.46
CA SER A 74 12.21 -24.87 -18.07
C SER A 74 12.60 -23.97 -19.24
N ASP A 75 12.61 -24.49 -20.46
CA ASP A 75 12.86 -23.74 -21.70
C ASP A 75 11.58 -23.17 -22.32
N ASN A 76 10.39 -23.59 -21.86
CA ASN A 76 9.13 -23.10 -22.40
C ASN A 76 8.90 -21.62 -22.05
N PRO A 77 8.66 -20.72 -23.01
CA PRO A 77 8.49 -19.30 -22.74
C PRO A 77 7.36 -18.95 -21.76
N LEU A 78 6.24 -19.68 -21.83
CA LEU A 78 5.09 -19.47 -20.92
C LEU A 78 5.42 -19.94 -19.51
N PHE A 79 6.12 -21.07 -19.38
CA PHE A 79 6.61 -21.57 -18.09
C PHE A 79 7.58 -20.57 -17.46
N ARG A 80 8.56 -20.07 -18.23
CA ARG A 80 9.55 -19.09 -17.75
C ARG A 80 8.89 -17.78 -17.32
N ASN A 81 7.88 -17.32 -18.06
CA ASN A 81 7.12 -16.14 -17.69
C ASN A 81 6.35 -16.35 -16.38
N LEU A 82 5.69 -17.49 -16.21
CA LEU A 82 5.02 -17.85 -14.96
C LEU A 82 6.01 -17.97 -13.80
N PHE A 83 7.20 -18.53 -14.07
CA PHE A 83 8.26 -18.67 -13.07
C PHE A 83 8.76 -17.31 -12.58
N LEU A 84 9.03 -16.38 -13.50
CA LEU A 84 9.35 -14.98 -13.18
C LEU A 84 8.30 -14.33 -12.28
N GLN A 85 7.02 -14.44 -12.65
CA GLN A 85 5.91 -13.89 -11.86
C GLN A 85 5.87 -14.50 -10.45
N LYS A 86 6.04 -15.82 -10.32
CA LYS A 86 6.02 -16.51 -9.02
C LYS A 86 7.22 -16.16 -8.14
N LEU A 87 8.39 -15.96 -8.73
CA LEU A 87 9.57 -15.48 -8.00
C LEU A 87 9.34 -14.05 -7.49
N ALA A 88 8.84 -13.15 -8.35
CA ALA A 88 8.54 -11.77 -7.96
C ALA A 88 7.42 -11.69 -6.90
N GLU A 89 6.42 -12.57 -6.94
CA GLU A 89 5.39 -12.69 -5.90
C GLU A 89 5.94 -13.23 -4.57
N SER A 90 6.99 -14.05 -4.62
CA SER A 90 7.60 -14.67 -3.45
C SER A 90 8.50 -13.70 -2.68
N GLU A 91 9.07 -12.69 -3.34
CA GLU A 91 9.88 -11.64 -2.70
C GLU A 91 9.14 -10.97 -1.53
N LYS A 92 7.83 -10.70 -1.69
CA LYS A 92 7.00 -10.10 -0.63
C LYS A 92 6.87 -10.96 0.64
N LYS A 93 7.17 -12.26 0.53
CA LYS A 93 6.98 -13.24 1.61
C LYS A 93 8.30 -13.66 2.26
N PHE A 94 9.43 -13.44 1.60
CA PHE A 94 10.73 -13.96 2.01
C PHE A 94 11.77 -12.84 1.99
N SER A 95 12.56 -12.74 3.07
CA SER A 95 13.65 -11.77 3.20
C SER A 95 14.94 -12.46 3.63
N GLY A 96 16.06 -11.72 3.59
CA GLY A 96 17.37 -12.20 4.03
C GLY A 96 17.85 -13.43 3.25
N ALA A 97 18.28 -14.47 3.95
CA ALA A 97 18.86 -15.68 3.34
C ALA A 97 17.92 -16.38 2.35
N ALA A 98 16.61 -16.41 2.65
CA ALA A 98 15.62 -17.00 1.73
C ALA A 98 15.52 -16.22 0.42
N GLN A 99 15.55 -14.88 0.48
CA GLN A 99 15.53 -14.02 -0.72
C GLN A 99 16.80 -14.19 -1.57
N ASN A 100 17.96 -14.38 -0.94
CA ASN A 100 19.21 -14.66 -1.65
C ASN A 100 19.14 -15.97 -2.44
N LYS A 101 18.55 -17.02 -1.85
CA LYS A 101 18.33 -18.30 -2.55
C LYS A 101 17.39 -18.14 -3.76
N LEU A 102 16.33 -17.33 -3.66
CA LEU A 102 15.46 -17.03 -4.81
C LEU A 102 16.18 -16.24 -5.90
N THR A 103 17.07 -15.33 -5.51
CA THR A 103 17.90 -14.56 -6.45
C THR A 103 18.90 -15.46 -7.18
N ASN A 104 19.48 -16.45 -6.50
CA ASN A 104 20.34 -17.44 -7.11
C ASN A 104 19.57 -18.32 -8.10
N LEU A 105 18.39 -18.81 -7.71
CA LEU A 105 17.50 -19.56 -8.59
C LEU A 105 17.13 -18.76 -9.85
N PHE A 106 16.87 -17.46 -9.72
CA PHE A 106 16.65 -16.55 -10.85
C PHE A 106 17.84 -16.48 -11.81
N ARG A 107 19.08 -16.46 -11.27
CA ARG A 107 20.32 -16.45 -12.06
C ARG A 107 20.62 -17.80 -12.70
N GLU A 108 20.46 -18.90 -11.97
CA GLU A 108 20.67 -20.29 -12.43
C GLU A 108 19.87 -20.54 -13.72
N TYR A 109 18.59 -20.18 -13.71
CA TYR A 109 17.70 -20.36 -14.86
C TYR A 109 17.83 -19.26 -15.92
N ASN A 110 18.78 -18.32 -15.79
CA ASN A 110 19.00 -17.20 -16.71
C ASN A 110 17.74 -16.33 -16.95
N LEU A 111 16.85 -16.23 -15.96
CA LEU A 111 15.57 -15.54 -16.09
C LEU A 111 15.72 -14.02 -16.21
N GLN A 112 16.87 -13.48 -15.80
CA GLN A 112 17.24 -12.07 -15.99
C GLN A 112 17.13 -11.61 -17.45
N LYS A 113 17.55 -12.45 -18.40
CA LYS A 113 17.45 -12.13 -19.83
C LYS A 113 16.00 -12.00 -20.28
N ASP A 114 15.11 -12.84 -19.77
CA ASP A 114 13.70 -12.82 -20.15
C ASP A 114 12.96 -11.65 -19.52
N ALA A 115 13.23 -11.33 -18.26
CA ALA A 115 12.71 -10.11 -17.63
C ALA A 115 13.23 -8.85 -18.35
N SER A 116 14.51 -8.82 -18.75
CA SER A 116 15.10 -7.71 -19.51
C SER A 116 14.47 -7.54 -20.89
N LYS A 117 14.11 -8.63 -21.59
CA LYS A 117 13.40 -8.55 -22.88
C LYS A 117 12.05 -7.84 -22.75
N LYS A 118 11.39 -7.90 -21.59
CA LYS A 118 10.12 -7.20 -21.35
C LYS A 118 10.29 -5.68 -21.36
N LEU A 119 11.44 -5.16 -20.93
CA LEU A 119 11.76 -3.73 -21.00
C LEU A 119 11.85 -3.18 -22.44
N ASN A 120 12.00 -4.05 -23.44
CA ASN A 120 12.04 -3.65 -24.85
C ASN A 120 10.68 -3.76 -25.56
N GLN A 121 9.63 -4.16 -24.84
CA GLN A 121 8.28 -4.29 -25.40
C GLN A 121 7.60 -2.93 -25.50
N LYS A 122 6.61 -2.81 -26.39
CA LYS A 122 5.77 -1.61 -26.51
C LYS A 122 4.61 -1.58 -25.50
N LYS A 123 4.17 -2.76 -25.05
CA LYS A 123 3.02 -2.89 -24.15
C LYS A 123 3.44 -2.49 -22.73
N GLU A 124 2.80 -1.47 -22.20
CA GLU A 124 3.12 -0.85 -20.91
C GLU A 124 3.14 -1.86 -19.75
N HIS A 125 2.13 -2.73 -19.66
CA HIS A 125 2.07 -3.77 -18.62
C HIS A 125 3.23 -4.77 -18.70
N LEU A 126 3.80 -5.01 -19.90
CA LEU A 126 4.98 -5.86 -20.03
C LEU A 126 6.23 -5.14 -19.53
N ILE A 127 6.39 -3.86 -19.89
CA ILE A 127 7.51 -3.04 -19.38
C ILE A 127 7.45 -2.98 -17.85
N ALA A 128 6.29 -2.63 -17.28
CA ALA A 128 6.08 -2.55 -15.85
C ALA A 128 6.34 -3.89 -15.15
N GLY A 129 5.84 -5.00 -15.70
CA GLY A 129 6.11 -6.34 -15.19
C GLY A 129 7.60 -6.70 -15.23
N GLY A 130 8.32 -6.31 -16.30
CA GLY A 130 9.76 -6.49 -16.40
C GLY A 130 10.53 -5.69 -15.34
N ILE A 131 10.16 -4.43 -15.11
CA ILE A 131 10.75 -3.60 -14.04
C ILE A 131 10.51 -4.25 -12.68
N GLN A 132 9.27 -4.69 -12.41
CA GLN A 132 8.90 -5.32 -11.15
C GLN A 132 9.70 -6.61 -10.90
N GLU A 133 9.81 -7.49 -11.90
CA GLU A 133 10.54 -8.75 -11.80
C GLU A 133 12.04 -8.54 -11.57
N LEU A 134 12.66 -7.60 -12.31
CA LEU A 134 14.07 -7.26 -12.14
C LEU A 134 14.34 -6.62 -10.78
N THR A 135 13.42 -5.79 -10.29
CA THR A 135 13.53 -5.14 -8.98
C THR A 135 13.41 -6.16 -7.86
N ALA A 136 12.39 -7.02 -7.90
CA ALA A 136 12.17 -8.05 -6.89
C ALA A 136 13.36 -9.01 -6.77
N MET A 137 14.05 -9.29 -7.88
CA MET A 137 15.21 -10.18 -7.91
C MET A 137 16.55 -9.43 -7.76
N ASN A 138 16.53 -8.18 -7.31
CA ASN A 138 17.72 -7.34 -7.09
C ASN A 138 18.69 -7.33 -8.29
N ALA A 139 18.17 -7.23 -9.51
CA ALA A 139 18.95 -7.21 -10.74
C ALA A 139 19.50 -5.80 -11.04
N GLU A 140 20.51 -5.38 -10.27
CA GLU A 140 21.11 -4.02 -10.33
C GLU A 140 21.60 -3.62 -11.72
N GLU A 141 22.08 -4.58 -12.52
CA GLU A 141 22.54 -4.35 -13.90
C GLU A 141 21.48 -3.71 -14.80
N ALA A 142 20.19 -3.91 -14.48
CA ALA A 142 19.08 -3.33 -15.22
C ALA A 142 18.81 -1.87 -14.88
N LEU A 143 19.39 -1.35 -13.80
CA LEU A 143 19.08 -0.02 -13.27
C LEU A 143 19.25 1.12 -14.29
N PRO A 144 20.31 1.17 -15.12
CA PRO A 144 20.44 2.22 -16.15
C PRO A 144 19.28 2.20 -17.15
N LYS A 145 18.82 1.00 -17.53
CA LYS A 145 17.67 0.86 -18.44
C LYS A 145 16.37 1.23 -17.73
N ILE A 146 16.19 0.80 -16.47
CA ILE A 146 15.01 1.14 -15.66
C ILE A 146 14.90 2.66 -15.47
N ALA A 147 16.01 3.34 -15.17
CA ALA A 147 16.04 4.79 -14.99
C ALA A 147 15.57 5.58 -16.22
N SER A 148 15.75 5.04 -17.43
CA SER A 148 15.23 5.66 -18.66
C SER A 148 13.69 5.73 -18.71
N PHE A 149 12.99 4.97 -17.87
CA PHE A 149 11.53 4.98 -17.77
C PHE A 149 10.98 6.02 -16.77
N LEU A 150 11.84 6.78 -16.09
CA LEU A 150 11.42 7.90 -15.22
C LEU A 150 10.82 9.08 -16.00
N THR A 151 10.81 9.03 -17.32
CA THR A 151 10.11 10.00 -18.18
C THR A 151 9.05 9.35 -19.05
N HIS A 152 8.69 8.09 -18.76
CA HIS A 152 7.73 7.34 -19.56
C HIS A 152 6.30 7.88 -19.36
N PRO A 153 5.49 8.05 -20.43
CA PRO A 153 4.16 8.66 -20.33
C PRO A 153 3.15 7.80 -19.56
N SER A 154 3.31 6.47 -19.59
CA SER A 154 2.47 5.56 -18.81
C SER A 154 2.76 5.69 -17.32
N ALA A 155 1.75 6.07 -16.54
CA ALA A 155 1.84 6.16 -15.10
C ALA A 155 2.29 4.85 -14.46
N GLN A 156 1.79 3.70 -14.94
CA GLN A 156 2.18 2.39 -14.41
C GLN A 156 3.68 2.14 -14.57
N VAL A 157 4.23 2.41 -15.75
CA VAL A 157 5.66 2.21 -16.03
C VAL A 157 6.51 3.19 -15.24
N TYR A 158 6.13 4.47 -15.20
CA TYR A 158 6.82 5.49 -14.43
C TYR A 158 6.90 5.13 -12.95
N GLN A 159 5.80 4.68 -12.37
CA GLN A 159 5.71 4.33 -10.94
C GLN A 159 6.54 3.11 -10.58
N GLU A 160 6.56 2.07 -11.43
CA GLU A 160 7.45 0.93 -11.20
C GLU A 160 8.93 1.34 -11.34
N ALA A 161 9.27 2.25 -12.26
CA ALA A 161 10.63 2.78 -12.38
C ALA A 161 11.06 3.60 -11.14
N GLN A 162 10.16 4.43 -10.59
CA GLN A 162 10.41 5.15 -9.34
C GLN A 162 10.63 4.20 -8.16
N TYR A 163 9.75 3.21 -8.01
CA TYR A 163 9.88 2.20 -6.97
C TYR A 163 11.21 1.43 -7.10
N ALA A 164 11.57 1.02 -8.32
CA ALA A 164 12.84 0.35 -8.57
C ALA A 164 14.02 1.22 -8.15
N LEU A 165 14.03 2.51 -8.53
CA LEU A 165 15.09 3.43 -8.15
C LEU A 165 15.25 3.52 -6.63
N VAL A 166 14.14 3.59 -5.90
CA VAL A 166 14.13 3.62 -4.43
C VAL A 166 14.56 2.29 -3.82
N ASN A 167 14.15 1.17 -4.40
CA ASN A 167 14.58 -0.15 -3.94
C ASN A 167 16.09 -0.35 -4.08
N PHE A 168 16.68 0.11 -5.19
CA PHE A 168 18.12 -0.03 -5.45
C PHE A 168 18.98 1.03 -4.75
N LYS A 169 18.51 2.27 -4.65
CA LYS A 169 19.31 3.40 -4.11
C LYS A 169 18.89 3.85 -2.70
N GLY A 170 17.90 3.22 -2.11
CA GLY A 170 17.34 3.63 -0.82
C GLY A 170 16.86 5.08 -0.85
N PHE A 171 17.28 5.87 0.15
CA PHE A 171 16.86 7.25 0.33
C PHE A 171 17.18 8.15 -0.87
N GLU A 172 18.33 7.96 -1.54
CA GLU A 172 18.68 8.74 -2.73
C GLU A 172 17.67 8.55 -3.88
N GLY A 173 17.00 7.39 -3.93
CA GLY A 173 15.95 7.16 -4.91
C GLY A 173 14.72 8.07 -4.73
N LEU A 174 14.55 8.72 -3.57
CA LEU A 174 13.43 9.60 -3.27
C LEU A 174 13.59 11.03 -3.83
N HIS A 175 14.70 11.37 -4.48
CA HIS A 175 14.91 12.73 -5.01
C HIS A 175 13.78 13.23 -5.93
N PHE A 176 13.05 12.32 -6.60
CA PHE A 176 11.90 12.67 -7.43
C PHE A 176 10.77 13.37 -6.66
N LEU A 177 10.70 13.21 -5.33
CA LEU A 177 9.70 13.89 -4.48
C LEU A 177 9.79 15.42 -4.60
N SER A 178 10.97 15.94 -4.94
CA SER A 178 11.20 17.38 -5.12
C SER A 178 10.55 17.92 -6.41
N SER A 179 10.22 17.06 -7.36
CA SER A 179 9.71 17.46 -8.68
C SER A 179 8.36 16.84 -9.07
N ILE A 180 7.83 15.92 -8.26
CA ILE A 180 6.59 15.19 -8.58
C ILE A 180 5.35 16.07 -8.37
N SER A 181 4.60 16.29 -9.46
CA SER A 181 3.33 17.01 -9.43
C SER A 181 2.12 16.10 -9.17
N SER A 182 2.21 14.82 -9.52
CA SER A 182 1.12 13.86 -9.35
C SER A 182 0.98 13.39 -7.90
N ARG A 183 -0.25 13.10 -7.47
CA ARG A 183 -0.51 12.48 -6.17
C ARG A 183 0.11 11.07 -6.08
N ILE A 184 0.83 10.80 -5.00
CA ILE A 184 1.36 9.48 -4.66
C ILE A 184 0.28 8.73 -3.87
N SER A 185 -0.16 7.57 -4.38
CA SER A 185 -1.17 6.75 -3.70
C SER A 185 -0.65 6.16 -2.38
N GLU A 186 -1.56 5.85 -1.45
CA GLU A 186 -1.21 5.25 -0.16
C GLU A 186 -0.41 3.94 -0.31
N TRP A 187 -0.78 3.11 -1.29
CA TRP A 187 -0.06 1.87 -1.59
C TRP A 187 1.38 2.13 -2.06
N GLN A 188 1.59 3.15 -2.90
CA GLN A 188 2.93 3.54 -3.33
C GLN A 188 3.74 4.11 -2.18
N GLN A 189 3.14 4.98 -1.37
CA GLN A 189 3.79 5.51 -0.18
C GLN A 189 4.23 4.36 0.74
N LEU A 190 3.39 3.35 0.96
CA LEU A 190 3.76 2.17 1.76
C LEU A 190 4.93 1.40 1.13
N ARG A 191 4.88 1.11 -0.17
CA ARG A 191 5.97 0.41 -0.89
C ARG A 191 7.29 1.18 -0.77
N LEU A 192 7.27 2.48 -1.05
CA LEU A 192 8.44 3.35 -0.94
C LEU A 192 8.98 3.37 0.49
N LEU A 193 8.10 3.53 1.48
CA LEU A 193 8.47 3.61 2.89
C LEU A 193 9.15 2.33 3.37
N ILE A 194 8.68 1.15 2.95
CA ILE A 194 9.26 -0.14 3.34
C ILE A 194 10.66 -0.31 2.72
N SER A 195 10.87 0.15 1.48
CA SER A 195 12.16 0.05 0.78
C SER A 195 13.26 0.94 1.36
N ILE A 196 12.93 2.00 2.11
CA ILE A 196 13.95 2.82 2.78
C ILE A 196 14.43 2.13 4.06
N THR A 197 15.72 1.88 4.21
CA THR A 197 16.29 1.24 5.41
C THR A 197 16.99 2.22 6.34
N SER A 198 17.48 3.35 5.83
CA SER A 198 18.15 4.40 6.60
C SER A 198 17.98 5.77 5.96
N ILE A 199 18.24 6.83 6.74
CA ILE A 199 18.26 8.22 6.30
C ILE A 199 19.69 8.76 6.46
N PRO A 200 20.31 9.35 5.42
CA PRO A 200 21.62 9.97 5.55
C PRO A 200 21.57 11.18 6.51
N GLU A 201 22.61 11.35 7.34
CA GLU A 201 22.67 12.38 8.41
C GLU A 201 22.42 13.81 7.89
N ASN A 202 22.89 14.14 6.69
CA ASN A 202 22.80 15.48 6.10
C ASN A 202 21.52 15.71 5.26
N SER A 203 20.47 14.92 5.47
CA SER A 203 19.23 15.00 4.68
C SER A 203 18.19 15.98 5.21
N GLY A 204 18.47 16.65 6.34
CA GLY A 204 17.51 17.49 7.05
C GLY A 204 16.86 18.58 6.18
N ASP A 205 17.67 19.32 5.41
CA ASP A 205 17.18 20.39 4.53
C ASP A 205 16.33 19.84 3.37
N LEU A 206 16.74 18.71 2.80
CA LEU A 206 15.98 18.05 1.74
C LEU A 206 14.61 17.58 2.23
N ILE A 207 14.57 16.98 3.42
CA ILE A 207 13.33 16.52 4.05
C ILE A 207 12.43 17.72 4.39
N ARG A 208 13.00 18.82 4.89
CA ARG A 208 12.27 20.08 5.12
C ARG A 208 11.63 20.59 3.83
N ASN A 209 12.38 20.62 2.73
CA ASN A 209 11.85 21.04 1.43
C ASN A 209 10.67 20.16 0.98
N TRP A 210 10.67 18.86 1.28
CA TRP A 210 9.54 17.97 0.98
C TRP A 210 8.32 18.24 1.88
N MET A 211 8.51 18.68 3.12
CA MET A 211 7.42 19.11 4.01
C MET A 211 6.74 20.39 3.55
N GLU A 212 7.45 21.23 2.79
CA GLU A 212 6.95 22.48 2.20
C GLU A 212 6.37 22.29 0.79
N SER A 213 6.31 21.05 0.30
CA SER A 213 5.80 20.74 -1.03
C SER A 213 4.34 21.16 -1.19
N SER A 214 3.99 21.70 -2.37
CA SER A 214 2.59 21.96 -2.74
C SER A 214 1.77 20.68 -2.99
N ASN A 215 2.42 19.51 -2.97
CA ASN A 215 1.79 18.21 -3.13
C ASN A 215 1.57 17.56 -1.77
N ASP A 216 0.33 17.60 -1.28
CA ASP A 216 -0.07 17.02 0.02
C ASP A 216 0.43 15.59 0.22
N SER A 217 0.44 14.75 -0.83
CA SER A 217 0.91 13.37 -0.72
C SER A 217 2.41 13.25 -0.48
N VAL A 218 3.20 14.22 -0.93
CA VAL A 218 4.63 14.32 -0.62
C VAL A 218 4.81 14.73 0.84
N VAL A 219 4.06 15.71 1.33
CA VAL A 219 4.10 16.13 2.74
C VAL A 219 3.70 14.97 3.66
N ILE A 220 2.61 14.27 3.35
CA ILE A 220 2.14 13.09 4.10
C ILE A 220 3.18 11.97 4.09
N PHE A 221 3.77 11.66 2.93
CA PHE A 221 4.83 10.66 2.85
C PHE A 221 6.06 11.06 3.67
N THR A 222 6.41 12.34 3.67
CA THR A 222 7.53 12.87 4.44
C THR A 222 7.26 12.74 5.95
N LEU A 223 6.05 13.06 6.40
CA LEU A 223 5.63 12.83 7.79
C LEU A 223 5.73 11.34 8.19
N LYS A 224 5.41 10.40 7.29
CA LYS A 224 5.62 8.96 7.51
C LYS A 224 7.10 8.60 7.66
N LEU A 225 8.00 9.22 6.87
CA LEU A 225 9.44 9.04 7.02
C LEU A 225 9.92 9.52 8.40
N LEU A 226 9.49 10.71 8.83
CA LEU A 226 9.84 11.26 10.16
C LEU A 226 9.47 10.29 11.28
N ARG A 227 8.26 9.69 11.22
CA ARG A 227 7.82 8.70 12.21
C ARG A 227 8.65 7.41 12.16
N LYS A 228 8.92 6.88 10.96
CA LYS A 228 9.69 5.64 10.80
C LYS A 228 11.11 5.77 11.34
N PHE A 229 11.76 6.91 11.09
CA PHE A 229 13.17 7.12 11.39
C PHE A 229 13.42 8.01 12.61
N GLN A 230 12.36 8.42 13.32
CA GLN A 230 12.43 9.19 14.55
C GLN A 230 13.27 10.47 14.40
N ILE A 231 12.99 11.27 13.36
CA ILE A 231 13.76 12.49 13.04
C ILE A 231 13.28 13.64 13.92
N LEU A 232 13.70 13.65 15.18
CA LEU A 232 13.26 14.61 16.21
C LEU A 232 13.61 16.07 15.89
N SER A 233 14.70 16.31 15.15
CA SER A 233 15.18 17.65 14.79
C SER A 233 14.17 18.46 13.96
N LEU A 234 13.23 17.79 13.29
CA LEU A 234 12.20 18.43 12.48
C LEU A 234 10.89 18.69 13.23
N TYR A 235 10.82 18.39 14.54
CA TYR A 235 9.64 18.60 15.36
C TYR A 235 9.00 20.00 15.21
N PRO A 236 9.75 21.12 15.24
CA PRO A 236 9.15 22.45 15.05
C PRO A 236 8.42 22.60 13.70
N THR A 237 9.01 22.06 12.64
CA THR A 237 8.41 22.05 11.30
C THR A 237 7.10 21.24 11.26
N VAL A 238 7.00 20.17 12.06
CA VAL A 238 5.76 19.39 12.16
C VAL A 238 4.67 20.18 12.89
N ILE A 239 5.03 20.98 13.89
CA ILE A 239 4.08 21.89 14.57
C ILE A 239 3.50 22.90 13.56
N ASP A 240 4.34 23.49 12.70
CA ASP A 240 3.89 24.45 11.67
C ASP A 240 2.85 23.83 10.71
N LEU A 241 2.94 22.53 10.43
CA LEU A 241 1.99 21.81 9.59
C LEU A 241 0.59 21.65 10.19
N LEU A 242 0.39 21.96 11.48
CA LEU A 242 -0.95 22.06 12.08
C LEU A 242 -1.76 23.23 11.47
N GLY A 243 -1.09 24.18 10.80
CA GLY A 243 -1.71 25.26 10.04
C GLY A 243 -1.95 24.97 8.55
N HIS A 244 -1.52 23.80 8.04
CA HIS A 244 -1.55 23.48 6.61
C HIS A 244 -2.98 23.52 6.01
N PRO A 245 -3.23 23.95 4.76
CA PRO A 245 -4.59 24.01 4.21
C PRO A 245 -5.31 22.65 4.15
N SER A 246 -4.55 21.57 3.96
CA SER A 246 -5.07 20.20 3.86
C SER A 246 -5.32 19.57 5.23
N VAL A 247 -6.56 19.16 5.49
CA VAL A 247 -6.97 18.44 6.72
C VAL A 247 -6.18 17.14 6.89
N ASP A 248 -5.96 16.39 5.81
CA ASP A 248 -5.22 15.13 5.83
C ASP A 248 -3.78 15.34 6.30
N VAL A 249 -3.12 16.42 5.85
CA VAL A 249 -1.77 16.79 6.31
C VAL A 249 -1.76 17.11 7.80
N ARG A 250 -2.75 17.87 8.30
CA ARG A 250 -2.86 18.19 9.73
C ARG A 250 -3.06 16.95 10.60
N VAL A 251 -3.93 16.03 10.18
CA VAL A 251 -4.12 14.73 10.84
C VAL A 251 -2.81 13.96 10.89
N GLN A 252 -2.07 13.91 9.78
CA GLN A 252 -0.77 13.25 9.73
C GLN A 252 0.29 13.96 10.59
N ALA A 253 0.25 15.28 10.71
CA ALA A 253 1.13 16.06 11.57
C ALA A 253 0.88 15.73 13.05
N VAL A 254 -0.38 15.70 13.49
CA VAL A 254 -0.77 15.29 14.85
C VAL A 254 -0.25 13.88 15.18
N GLN A 255 -0.41 12.93 14.27
CA GLN A 255 0.13 11.56 14.43
C GLN A 255 1.66 11.54 14.52
N THR A 256 2.34 12.39 13.75
CA THR A 256 3.80 12.52 13.80
C THR A 256 4.27 13.13 15.11
N LEU A 257 3.61 14.18 15.61
CA LEU A 257 3.99 14.81 16.89
C LEU A 257 3.91 13.84 18.07
N LEU A 258 2.90 12.96 18.09
CA LEU A 258 2.84 11.87 19.08
C LEU A 258 4.04 10.94 18.95
N SER A 259 4.35 10.52 17.73
CA SER A 259 5.43 9.55 17.46
C SER A 259 6.83 10.09 17.78
N LEU A 260 7.04 11.41 17.78
CA LEU A 260 8.31 12.06 18.11
C LEU A 260 8.47 12.33 19.62
N GLU A 261 7.45 12.02 20.44
CA GLU A 261 7.51 12.00 21.92
C GLU A 261 8.15 13.23 22.59
N ASN A 262 7.72 14.43 22.23
CA ASN A 262 8.13 15.66 22.93
C ASN A 262 7.19 15.98 24.10
N ALA A 263 7.77 16.35 25.26
CA ALA A 263 7.04 16.76 26.46
C ALA A 263 6.08 17.93 26.24
N SER A 264 6.36 18.82 25.28
CA SER A 264 5.49 19.97 24.98
C SER A 264 4.33 19.64 24.03
N THR A 265 4.28 18.43 23.45
CA THR A 265 3.30 18.08 22.41
C THR A 265 1.86 18.27 22.89
N ILE A 266 1.50 17.70 24.04
CA ILE A 266 0.10 17.73 24.51
C ILE A 266 -0.34 19.16 24.82
N VAL A 267 0.54 19.97 25.41
CA VAL A 267 0.29 21.39 25.68
C VAL A 267 0.00 22.15 24.38
N HIS A 268 0.87 22.02 23.37
CA HIS A 268 0.67 22.70 22.08
C HIS A 268 -0.61 22.23 21.37
N LEU A 269 -0.92 20.94 21.42
CA LEU A 269 -2.15 20.41 20.82
C LEU A 269 -3.41 20.96 21.50
N MET A 270 -3.39 21.18 22.83
CA MET A 270 -4.48 21.84 23.54
C MET A 270 -4.65 23.30 23.11
N GLU A 271 -3.55 24.04 22.96
CA GLU A 271 -3.57 25.47 22.58
C GLU A 271 -4.19 25.69 21.20
N VAL A 272 -3.88 24.82 20.22
CA VAL A 272 -4.38 24.97 18.85
C VAL A 272 -5.76 24.32 18.63
N TYR A 273 -6.23 23.48 19.57
CA TYR A 273 -7.37 22.59 19.38
C TYR A 273 -8.64 23.27 18.84
N SER A 274 -9.02 24.42 19.43
CA SER A 274 -10.25 25.13 19.08
C SER A 274 -10.24 25.70 17.66
N HIS A 275 -9.07 25.90 17.07
CA HIS A 275 -8.88 26.42 15.72
C HIS A 275 -8.79 25.30 14.66
N GLN A 276 -8.86 24.04 15.08
CA GLN A 276 -8.71 22.89 14.18
C GLN A 276 -10.07 22.39 13.64
N PRO A 277 -10.11 21.85 12.41
CA PRO A 277 -11.27 21.12 11.90
C PRO A 277 -11.63 19.93 12.78
N VAL A 278 -12.89 19.51 12.76
CA VAL A 278 -13.43 18.42 13.61
C VAL A 278 -12.63 17.12 13.43
N GLU A 279 -12.21 16.80 12.21
CA GLU A 279 -11.39 15.63 11.91
C GLU A 279 -10.03 15.65 12.62
N VAL A 280 -9.40 16.83 12.69
CA VAL A 280 -8.13 17.03 13.37
C VAL A 280 -8.32 17.03 14.88
N GLN A 281 -9.40 17.65 15.39
CA GLN A 281 -9.76 17.61 16.82
C GLN A 281 -9.92 16.17 17.30
N LYS A 282 -10.63 15.32 16.55
CA LYS A 282 -10.76 13.89 16.84
C LYS A 282 -9.40 13.20 16.92
N GLU A 283 -8.50 13.50 15.99
CA GLU A 283 -7.16 12.92 16.01
C GLU A 283 -6.33 13.39 17.21
N ILE A 284 -6.45 14.67 17.61
CA ILE A 284 -5.81 15.21 18.82
C ILE A 284 -6.28 14.45 20.07
N LEU A 285 -7.58 14.19 20.21
CA LEU A 285 -8.11 13.43 21.34
C LEU A 285 -7.62 11.97 21.35
N LYS A 286 -7.52 11.33 20.18
CA LYS A 286 -6.88 10.00 20.07
C LYS A 286 -5.42 10.03 20.48
N VAL A 287 -4.69 11.09 20.14
CA VAL A 287 -3.30 11.28 20.57
C VAL A 287 -3.22 11.44 22.08
N MET A 288 -4.11 12.23 22.70
CA MET A 288 -4.20 12.37 24.15
C MET A 288 -4.47 11.01 24.84
N LYS A 289 -5.46 10.24 24.35
CA LYS A 289 -5.76 8.87 24.80
C LYS A 289 -4.52 7.96 24.77
N LYS A 290 -3.73 8.03 23.69
CA LYS A 290 -2.51 7.23 23.54
C LYS A 290 -1.36 7.69 24.43
N SER A 291 -1.19 9.01 24.59
CA SER A 291 -0.11 9.61 25.38
C SER A 291 -0.25 9.31 26.88
N LYS A 292 -1.49 9.16 27.37
CA LYS A 292 -1.83 9.03 28.80
C LYS A 292 -1.25 10.14 29.68
N ASP A 293 -1.02 11.32 29.10
CA ASP A 293 -0.51 12.47 29.84
C ASP A 293 -1.61 13.07 30.72
N GLN A 294 -1.35 13.15 32.03
CA GLN A 294 -2.31 13.68 33.00
C GLN A 294 -2.59 15.18 32.79
N CYS A 295 -1.73 15.92 32.09
CA CYS A 295 -1.92 17.36 31.86
C CYS A 295 -3.17 17.69 31.04
N CYS A 296 -3.65 16.76 30.21
CA CYS A 296 -4.86 16.97 29.42
C CYS A 296 -6.16 16.63 30.17
N THR A 297 -6.09 16.18 31.43
CA THR A 297 -7.27 15.74 32.19
C THR A 297 -8.37 16.80 32.22
N ASP A 298 -8.08 18.02 32.66
CA ASP A 298 -9.11 19.04 32.83
C ASP A 298 -9.63 19.55 31.48
N PHE A 299 -8.77 19.58 30.47
CA PHE A 299 -9.17 19.84 29.09
C PHE A 299 -10.17 18.78 28.59
N LEU A 300 -9.90 17.50 28.80
CA LEU A 300 -10.80 16.41 28.38
C LEU A 300 -12.14 16.44 29.12
N LYS A 301 -12.13 16.80 30.42
CA LYS A 301 -13.37 17.01 31.19
C LYS A 301 -14.24 18.11 30.57
N ASP A 302 -13.62 19.24 30.22
CA ASP A 302 -14.31 20.34 29.55
C ASP A 302 -14.90 19.89 28.20
N GLN A 303 -14.13 19.18 27.37
CA GLN A 303 -14.60 18.68 26.08
C GLN A 303 -15.73 17.65 26.22
N LEU A 304 -15.74 16.82 27.27
CA LEU A 304 -16.83 15.88 27.54
C LEU A 304 -18.13 16.60 27.92
N LEU A 305 -18.04 17.63 28.77
CA LEU A 305 -19.21 18.31 29.33
C LEU A 305 -19.80 19.36 28.37
N ASN A 306 -18.94 20.16 27.74
CA ASN A 306 -19.34 21.42 27.11
C ASN A 306 -19.29 21.40 25.58
N ASN A 307 -18.65 20.41 24.94
CA ASN A 307 -18.53 20.38 23.49
C ASN A 307 -19.90 20.09 22.83
N PRO A 308 -20.32 20.80 21.76
CA PRO A 308 -21.59 20.51 21.09
C PRO A 308 -21.58 19.22 20.26
N ASP A 309 -20.41 18.74 19.82
CA ASP A 309 -20.29 17.56 18.97
C ASP A 309 -20.23 16.29 19.83
N SER A 310 -21.22 15.41 19.66
CA SER A 310 -21.34 14.15 20.39
C SER A 310 -20.16 13.20 20.14
N SER A 311 -19.60 13.22 18.93
CA SER A 311 -18.43 12.40 18.59
C SER A 311 -17.18 12.88 19.32
N ILE A 312 -17.02 14.19 19.51
CA ILE A 312 -15.94 14.75 20.32
C ILE A 312 -16.09 14.33 21.79
N LYS A 313 -17.30 14.36 22.34
CA LYS A 313 -17.58 13.86 23.70
C LYS A 313 -17.20 12.39 23.87
N VAL A 314 -17.49 11.53 22.87
CA VAL A 314 -17.09 10.11 22.90
C VAL A 314 -15.58 9.97 22.99
N TYR A 315 -14.82 10.65 22.12
CA TYR A 315 -13.36 10.59 22.17
C TYR A 315 -12.80 11.14 23.48
N ALA A 316 -13.39 12.19 24.04
CA ALA A 316 -12.99 12.75 25.33
C ALA A 316 -13.25 11.77 26.48
N ALA A 317 -14.40 11.09 26.50
CA ALA A 317 -14.73 10.06 27.48
C ALA A 317 -13.76 8.87 27.39
N GLU A 318 -13.47 8.39 26.17
CA GLU A 318 -12.49 7.32 25.96
C GLU A 318 -11.08 7.70 26.43
N ALA A 319 -10.66 8.95 26.20
CA ALA A 319 -9.38 9.47 26.67
C ALA A 319 -9.34 9.55 28.20
N LEU A 320 -10.41 10.03 28.85
CA LEU A 320 -10.53 10.03 30.32
C LEU A 320 -10.52 8.61 30.92
N CYS A 321 -11.15 7.65 30.25
CA CYS A 321 -11.06 6.23 30.61
C CYS A 321 -9.61 5.74 30.60
N SER A 322 -8.83 6.14 29.59
CA SER A 322 -7.41 5.74 29.48
C SER A 322 -6.48 6.39 30.50
N LEU A 323 -6.93 7.49 31.14
CA LEU A 323 -6.25 8.24 32.20
C LEU A 323 -6.69 7.85 33.62
N ASP A 324 -7.46 6.76 33.75
CA ASP A 324 -8.00 6.27 35.01
C ASP A 324 -8.90 7.29 35.74
N LYS A 325 -9.73 8.02 34.99
CA LYS A 325 -10.70 9.00 35.54
C LYS A 325 -12.14 8.47 35.57
N GLN A 326 -12.33 7.17 35.78
CA GLN A 326 -13.67 6.55 35.74
C GLN A 326 -14.57 7.01 36.88
N GLU A 327 -14.04 7.13 38.09
CA GLU A 327 -14.81 7.62 39.26
C GLU A 327 -15.47 8.97 38.98
N TYR A 328 -14.73 9.88 38.32
CA TYR A 328 -15.25 11.18 37.90
C TYR A 328 -16.40 11.05 36.89
N MET A 329 -16.28 10.14 35.93
CA MET A 329 -17.34 9.91 34.92
C MET A 329 -18.57 9.25 35.53
N GLU A 330 -18.40 8.31 36.46
CA GLU A 330 -19.49 7.70 37.22
C GLU A 330 -20.24 8.75 38.05
N GLU A 331 -19.52 9.64 38.74
CA GLU A 331 -20.10 10.75 39.52
C GLU A 331 -20.96 11.67 38.64
N ILE A 332 -20.50 11.99 37.42
CA ILE A 332 -21.27 12.82 36.50
C ILE A 332 -22.52 12.09 36.00
N SER A 333 -22.40 10.81 35.65
CA SER A 333 -23.53 10.03 35.15
C SER A 333 -24.65 9.85 36.19
N GLY A 334 -24.32 9.96 37.48
CA GLY A 334 -25.28 9.87 38.59
C GLY A 334 -26.00 11.18 38.95
N LYS A 335 -25.63 12.32 38.35
CA LYS A 335 -26.28 13.62 38.63
C LYS A 335 -27.61 13.74 37.88
N GLU A 336 -28.66 14.17 38.57
CA GLU A 336 -30.01 14.37 37.99
C GLU A 336 -30.03 15.41 36.85
N THR A 337 -29.03 16.28 36.78
CA THR A 337 -28.88 17.34 35.76
C THR A 337 -28.15 16.86 34.49
N THR A 338 -27.72 15.61 34.43
CA THR A 338 -26.95 15.06 33.30
C THR A 338 -27.87 14.65 32.16
N SER A 339 -27.52 15.02 30.92
CA SER A 339 -28.32 14.63 29.75
C SER A 339 -28.27 13.12 29.52
N GLU A 340 -29.36 12.57 28.95
CA GLU A 340 -29.43 11.15 28.59
C GLU A 340 -28.32 10.76 27.59
N GLU A 341 -28.02 11.64 26.63
CA GLU A 341 -26.93 11.49 25.67
C GLU A 341 -25.56 11.33 26.37
N LEU A 342 -25.22 12.24 27.30
CA LEU A 342 -23.96 12.18 28.03
C LEU A 342 -23.86 10.89 28.88
N THR A 343 -24.97 10.46 29.46
CA THR A 343 -25.05 9.20 30.22
C THR A 343 -24.78 7.99 29.32
N GLN A 344 -25.31 7.97 28.09
CA GLN A 344 -25.06 6.89 27.12
C GLN A 344 -23.59 6.87 26.67
N ILE A 345 -23.00 8.04 26.41
CA ILE A 345 -21.59 8.18 26.02
C ILE A 345 -20.66 7.65 27.12
N ILE A 346 -20.90 8.03 28.38
CA ILE A 346 -20.10 7.56 29.51
C ILE A 346 -20.21 6.04 29.65
N LYS A 347 -21.42 5.47 29.55
CA LYS A 347 -21.62 4.01 29.61
C LYS A 347 -20.88 3.30 28.49
N TYR A 348 -20.92 3.83 27.27
CA TYR A 348 -20.20 3.27 26.12
C TYR A 348 -18.68 3.24 26.40
N ALA A 349 -18.09 4.37 26.80
CA ALA A 349 -16.66 4.47 27.07
C ALA A 349 -16.18 3.55 28.21
N LEU A 350 -17.02 3.32 29.23
CA LEU A 350 -16.73 2.40 30.33
C LEU A 350 -16.82 0.92 29.91
N GLN A 351 -17.73 0.58 29.00
CA GLN A 351 -17.89 -0.78 28.48
C GLN A 351 -16.72 -1.21 27.58
N GLU A 352 -16.16 -0.29 26.78
CA GLU A 352 -15.03 -0.55 25.90
C GLU A 352 -13.75 -1.02 26.63
N ARG A 353 -13.65 -0.81 27.95
CA ARG A 353 -12.53 -1.30 28.79
C ARG A 353 -12.66 -2.78 29.16
N ILE A 354 -13.88 -3.33 29.17
CA ILE A 354 -14.17 -4.68 29.68
C ILE A 354 -13.87 -5.76 28.62
N CYS A 355 -13.76 -5.37 27.35
CA CYS A 355 -13.34 -6.21 26.23
C CYS A 355 -11.85 -6.01 25.95
#